data_AF-B0SLP4-F1
#
_entry.id   AF-B0SLP4-F1
#
_cell.length_a   1.000
_cell.length_b   1.000
_cell.length_c   1.000
_cell.angle_alpha   90.00
_cell.angle_beta   90.00
_cell.angle_gamma   90.00
#
_symmetry.space_group_name_H-M   'P 1'
#
loop_
_entity.id
_entity.type
_entity.pdbx_description
1 polymer ?
#
loop_
_entity_poly.entity_id
_entity_poly.type
_entity_poly.pdbx_seq_one_letter_code
_entity_poly.pdbx_strand_id
1 'polypeptide(L)'
;MKELNPSLTETEIQTLLNNYPLWKWNKENGIPFLTMEYKFPSFPSAFLFLTKLAFVSESLDHHAEIWNVYNQVRLKLYTHDQNTLTKKDYEWIKRLMEHTNF
;
A
#
# COMPACT_ATOMS: atom_id res chain seq x y z
N MET A 1 -12.43 15.18 -18.20
CA MET A 1 -12.14 13.75 -17.98
C MET A 1 -11.02 13.69 -16.96
N LYS A 2 -11.11 12.82 -15.94
CA LYS A 2 -10.03 12.64 -14.95
C LYS A 2 -8.85 11.97 -15.67
N GLU A 3 -7.65 12.53 -15.57
CA GLU A 3 -6.47 11.99 -16.22
C GLU A 3 -6.14 10.60 -15.67
N LEU A 4 -5.78 9.66 -16.53
CA LEU A 4 -5.47 8.29 -16.12
C LEU A 4 -4.05 8.24 -15.52
N ASN A 5 -3.92 7.62 -14.33
CA ASN A 5 -2.62 7.28 -13.77
C ASN A 5 -1.95 6.17 -14.61
N PRO A 6 -0.63 6.25 -14.89
CA PRO A 6 0.06 5.21 -15.64
C PRO A 6 0.11 3.89 -14.87
N SER A 7 -0.23 2.78 -15.54
CA SER A 7 -0.13 1.43 -14.96
C SER A 7 1.31 1.02 -14.68
N LEU A 8 1.52 0.18 -13.67
CA LEU A 8 2.82 -0.44 -13.41
C LEU A 8 3.09 -1.60 -14.36
N THR A 9 4.35 -1.76 -14.74
CA THR A 9 4.84 -2.98 -15.40
C THR A 9 5.20 -4.05 -14.36
N GLU A 10 5.24 -5.32 -14.78
CA GLU A 10 5.66 -6.42 -13.91
C GLU A 10 7.08 -6.22 -13.34
N THR A 11 8.02 -5.71 -14.13
CA THR A 11 9.38 -5.37 -13.68
C THR A 11 9.38 -4.31 -12.58
N GLU A 12 8.51 -3.31 -12.67
CA GLU A 12 8.39 -2.26 -11.66
C GLU A 12 7.77 -2.79 -10.37
N ILE A 13 6.76 -3.67 -10.49
CA ILE A 13 6.17 -4.37 -9.34
C ILE A 13 7.26 -5.22 -8.67
N GLN A 14 8.01 -6.02 -9.42
CA GLN A 14 9.05 -6.87 -8.86
C GLN A 14 10.15 -6.04 -8.17
N THR A 15 10.55 -4.93 -8.76
CA THR A 15 11.51 -3.99 -8.15
C THR A 15 10.97 -3.43 -6.84
N LEU A 16 9.69 -3.04 -6.80
CA LEU A 16 9.04 -2.55 -5.58
C LEU A 16 9.03 -3.63 -4.48
N LEU A 17 8.68 -4.87 -4.82
CA LEU A 17 8.63 -5.97 -3.86
C LEU A 17 10.02 -6.37 -3.34
N ASN A 18 11.05 -6.27 -4.19
CA ASN A 18 12.44 -6.50 -3.76
C ASN A 18 12.89 -5.45 -2.74
N ASN A 19 12.45 -4.19 -2.88
CA ASN A 19 12.76 -3.12 -1.95
C ASN A 19 11.91 -3.19 -0.66
N TYR A 20 10.68 -3.70 -0.76
CA TYR A 20 9.72 -3.74 0.34
C TYR A 20 9.12 -5.15 0.51
N PRO A 21 9.89 -6.12 1.03
CA PRO A 21 9.53 -7.54 1.01
C PRO A 21 8.33 -7.93 1.90
N LEU A 22 7.83 -7.01 2.74
CA LEU A 22 6.58 -7.21 3.48
C LEU A 22 5.33 -7.14 2.58
N TRP A 23 5.47 -6.55 1.39
CA TRP A 23 4.39 -6.46 0.42
C TRP A 23 4.35 -7.69 -0.47
N LYS A 24 3.14 -8.04 -0.92
CA LYS A 24 2.88 -9.17 -1.82
C LYS A 24 2.00 -8.72 -2.96
N TRP A 25 2.29 -9.23 -4.16
CA TRP A 25 1.45 -9.04 -5.33
C TRP A 25 0.44 -10.18 -5.46
N ASN A 26 -0.84 -9.80 -5.59
CA ASN A 26 -1.96 -10.71 -5.65
C ASN A 26 -2.88 -10.32 -6.81
N LYS A 27 -3.81 -11.22 -7.13
CA LYS A 27 -4.81 -11.01 -8.17
C LYS A 27 -6.12 -11.70 -7.78
N GLU A 28 -7.22 -10.99 -7.93
CA GLU A 28 -8.58 -11.49 -7.67
C GLU A 28 -9.48 -11.06 -8.82
N ASN A 29 -10.22 -11.99 -9.42
CA ASN A 29 -11.12 -11.71 -10.54
C ASN A 29 -10.50 -10.91 -11.70
N GLY A 30 -9.20 -11.11 -11.97
CA GLY A 30 -8.49 -10.35 -13.01
C GLY A 30 -7.82 -9.06 -12.53
N ILE A 31 -8.16 -8.55 -11.35
CA ILE A 31 -7.70 -7.26 -10.82
C ILE A 31 -6.43 -7.47 -9.97
N PRO A 32 -5.29 -6.87 -10.33
CA PRO A 32 -4.08 -6.93 -9.52
C PRO A 32 -4.15 -5.97 -8.33
N PHE A 33 -3.59 -6.38 -7.19
CA PHE A 33 -3.45 -5.53 -6.00
C PHE A 33 -2.23 -5.94 -5.16
N LEU A 34 -1.79 -5.03 -4.30
CA LEU A 34 -0.69 -5.25 -3.35
C LEU A 34 -1.26 -5.40 -1.94
N THR A 35 -0.73 -6.37 -1.17
CA THR A 35 -1.11 -6.53 0.24
C THR A 35 0.10 -6.52 1.15
N MET A 36 -0.11 -6.10 2.39
CA MET A 36 0.89 -6.19 3.46
C MET A 36 0.18 -6.51 4.77
N GLU A 37 0.77 -7.39 5.56
CA GLU A 37 0.28 -7.74 6.89
C GLU A 37 1.44 -7.67 7.88
N TYR A 38 1.22 -6.96 8.98
CA TYR A 38 2.24 -6.82 10.02
C TYR A 38 1.62 -6.81 11.42
N LYS A 39 2.29 -7.50 12.35
CA LYS A 39 1.94 -7.55 13.77
C LYS A 39 2.95 -6.73 14.57
N PHE A 40 2.51 -5.57 15.02
CA PHE A 40 3.29 -4.64 15.83
C PHE A 40 3.46 -5.14 17.28
N PRO A 41 4.41 -4.58 18.05
CA PRO A 41 4.57 -4.92 19.47
C PRO A 41 3.34 -4.58 20.32
N SER A 42 2.58 -3.56 19.93
CA SER A 42 1.43 -3.06 20.70
C SER A 42 0.39 -2.35 19.82
N PHE A 43 -0.80 -2.08 20.36
CA PHE A 43 -1.82 -1.27 19.68
C PHE A 43 -1.35 0.17 19.42
N PRO A 44 -0.74 0.91 20.37
CA PRO A 44 -0.16 2.22 20.09
C PRO A 44 0.88 2.21 18.95
N SER A 45 1.73 1.19 18.87
CA SER A 45 2.70 1.05 17.77
C SER A 45 2.00 0.88 16.42
N ALA A 46 0.96 0.05 16.36
CA ALA A 46 0.14 -0.12 15.15
C ALA A 46 -0.55 1.19 14.75
N PHE A 47 -1.10 1.93 15.73
CA PHE A 47 -1.82 3.16 15.45
C PHE A 47 -0.89 4.33 15.06
N LEU A 48 0.36 4.35 15.54
CA LEU A 48 1.37 5.29 15.07
C LEU A 48 1.68 5.07 13.58
N PHE A 49 1.81 3.81 13.16
CA PHE A 49 1.96 3.45 11.75
C PHE A 49 0.72 3.86 10.93
N LEU A 50 -0.50 3.59 11.41
CA LEU A 50 -1.74 4.02 10.75
C LEU A 50 -1.87 5.54 10.66
N THR A 51 -1.38 6.28 11.66
CA THR A 51 -1.36 7.75 11.64
C THR A 51 -0.49 8.24 10.49
N LYS A 52 0.72 7.71 10.33
CA LYS A 52 1.59 8.04 9.18
C LYS A 52 0.91 7.70 7.85
N LEU A 53 0.30 6.51 7.77
CA LEU A 53 -0.44 6.04 6.60
C LEU A 53 -1.54 7.03 6.19
N ALA A 54 -2.29 7.57 7.15
CA ALA A 54 -3.35 8.54 6.87
C ALA A 54 -2.80 9.80 6.18
N PHE A 55 -1.70 10.38 6.68
CA PHE A 55 -1.07 11.55 6.05
C PHE A 55 -0.53 11.24 4.66
N VAL A 56 0.08 10.06 4.45
CA VAL A 56 0.57 9.65 3.12
C VAL A 56 -0.61 9.52 2.15
N SER A 57 -1.68 8.85 2.56
CA SER A 57 -2.86 8.62 1.73
C SER A 57 -3.52 9.92 1.29
N GLU A 58 -3.73 10.83 2.24
CA GLU A 58 -4.31 12.14 1.97
C GLU A 58 -3.40 12.96 1.02
N SER A 59 -2.09 12.96 1.25
CA SER A 59 -1.13 13.73 0.42
C SER A 59 -1.08 13.29 -1.05
N LEU A 60 -1.52 12.07 -1.36
CA LEU A 60 -1.52 11.50 -2.70
C LEU A 60 -2.93 11.40 -3.30
N ASP A 61 -3.97 11.77 -2.55
CA ASP A 61 -5.37 11.47 -2.86
C ASP A 61 -5.50 10.00 -3.33
N HIS A 62 -4.99 9.09 -2.50
CA HIS A 62 -4.87 7.66 -2.80
C HIS A 62 -4.91 6.84 -1.51
N HIS A 63 -5.94 6.02 -1.34
CA HIS A 63 -6.26 5.41 -0.05
C HIS A 63 -6.17 3.89 -0.15
N ALA A 64 -5.57 3.27 0.87
CA ALA A 64 -5.57 1.82 1.03
C ALA A 64 -6.87 1.33 1.71
N GLU A 65 -7.25 0.09 1.44
CA GLU A 65 -8.15 -0.65 2.33
C GLU A 65 -7.37 -1.03 3.60
N ILE A 66 -7.93 -0.69 4.76
CA ILE A 66 -7.27 -0.90 6.07
C ILE A 66 -8.11 -1.85 6.92
N TRP A 67 -7.46 -2.90 7.43
CA TRP A 67 -8.00 -3.74 8.49
C TRP A 67 -7.05 -3.71 9.68
N ASN A 68 -7.55 -3.37 10.86
CA ASN A 68 -6.77 -3.33 12.09
C ASN A 68 -7.50 -4.03 13.24
N VAL A 69 -6.80 -4.96 13.90
CA VAL A 69 -7.27 -5.63 15.11
C VAL A 69 -6.14 -5.63 16.13
N TYR A 70 -6.28 -4.81 17.18
CA TYR A 70 -5.24 -4.59 18.17
C TYR A 70 -3.90 -4.27 17.47
N ASN A 71 -2.85 -5.03 17.72
CA ASN A 71 -1.53 -4.81 17.15
C ASN A 71 -1.35 -5.37 15.72
N GLN A 72 -2.39 -5.90 15.07
CA GLN A 72 -2.30 -6.42 13.71
C GLN A 72 -2.88 -5.43 12.70
N VAL A 73 -2.14 -5.16 11.63
CA VAL A 73 -2.59 -4.32 10.51
C VAL A 73 -2.46 -5.12 9.22
N ARG A 74 -3.51 -5.11 8.41
CA ARG A 74 -3.51 -5.61 7.04
C ARG A 74 -3.93 -4.48 6.11
N LEU A 75 -3.20 -4.34 5.02
CA LEU A 75 -3.46 -3.37 3.97
C LEU A 75 -3.70 -4.08 2.65
N LYS A 76 -4.62 -3.55 1.86
CA LYS A 76 -4.79 -3.85 0.44
C LYS A 76 -4.78 -2.54 -0.35
N LEU A 77 -3.97 -2.49 -1.41
CA LEU A 77 -3.71 -1.27 -2.17
C LEU A 77 -3.74 -1.56 -3.67
N TYR A 78 -4.59 -0.81 -4.37
CA TYR A 78 -4.64 -0.73 -5.82
C TYR A 78 -5.41 0.53 -6.23
N THR A 79 -5.34 0.92 -7.50
CA THR A 79 -6.10 2.05 -8.02
C THR A 79 -7.52 1.63 -8.38
N HIS A 80 -8.46 1.83 -7.45
CA HIS A 80 -9.88 1.46 -7.60
C HIS A 80 -10.53 1.99 -8.89
N ASP A 81 -10.33 3.27 -9.20
CA ASP A 81 -10.91 3.94 -10.38
C ASP A 81 -10.49 3.30 -11.71
N GLN A 82 -9.39 2.52 -11.74
CA GLN A 82 -8.84 1.89 -12.93
C GLN A 82 -8.76 0.36 -12.84
N ASN A 83 -9.14 -0.23 -11.71
CA ASN A 83 -9.04 -1.68 -11.45
C ASN A 83 -7.64 -2.26 -11.79
N THR A 84 -6.57 -1.53 -11.46
CA THR A 84 -5.19 -1.95 -11.73
C THR A 84 -4.20 -1.33 -10.75
N LEU A 85 -2.93 -1.74 -10.84
CA LEU A 85 -1.81 -1.11 -10.15
C LEU A 85 -1.24 0.02 -11.00
N THR A 86 -1.02 1.18 -10.39
CA THR A 86 -0.52 2.38 -11.05
C THR A 86 0.67 2.98 -10.32
N LYS A 87 1.25 4.03 -10.90
CA LYS A 87 2.31 4.82 -10.26
C LYS A 87 1.91 5.39 -8.90
N LYS A 88 0.62 5.64 -8.65
CA LYS A 88 0.14 6.05 -7.33
C LYS A 88 0.39 4.97 -6.28
N ASP A 89 0.12 3.72 -6.59
CA ASP A 89 0.33 2.58 -5.67
C ASP A 89 1.82 2.43 -5.31
N TYR A 90 2.70 2.59 -6.30
CA TYR A 90 4.16 2.55 -6.09
C TYR A 90 4.62 3.68 -5.16
N GLU A 91 4.26 4.92 -5.48
CA GLU A 91 4.67 6.10 -4.70
C GLU A 91 4.11 6.06 -3.28
N TRP A 92 2.88 5.57 -3.12
CA TRP A 92 2.24 5.41 -1.84
C TRP A 92 3.01 4.43 -0.94
N ILE A 93 3.40 3.26 -1.46
CA ILE A 93 4.21 2.29 -0.70
C ILE A 93 5.55 2.89 -0.36
N LYS A 94 6.24 3.52 -1.32
CA LYS A 94 7.53 4.15 -1.08
C LYS A 94 7.47 5.15 0.08
N ARG A 95 6.54 6.12 0.04
CA ARG A 95 6.38 7.13 1.10
C ARG A 95 5.97 6.54 2.45
N LEU A 96 5.09 5.54 2.45
CA LEU A 96 4.71 4.88 3.70
C LEU A 96 5.91 4.15 4.32
N MET A 97 6.75 3.52 3.51
CA MET A 97 7.85 2.68 4.01
C MET A 97 9.11 3.49 4.35
N GLU A 98 9.32 4.66 3.75
CA GLU A 98 10.43 5.57 4.07
C GLU A 98 10.51 5.89 5.57
N HIS A 99 11.59 5.52 6.26
CA HIS A 99 11.77 5.69 7.71
C HIS A 99 10.76 4.94 8.60
N THR A 100 10.01 3.98 8.06
CA THR A 100 9.20 3.08 8.90
C THR A 100 10.08 1.99 9.47
N ASN A 101 10.21 1.99 10.79
CA ASN A 101 10.85 0.93 11.54
C ASN A 101 9.76 0.04 12.16
N PHE A 102 9.93 -1.26 11.99
CA PHE A 102 8.99 -2.29 12.43
C PHE A 102 9.46 -2.91 13.74
#